data_AF-A0A931VWU9-F1
#
_entry.id   AF-A0A931VWU9-F1
#
_cell.length_a   1.000
_cell.length_b   1.000
_cell.length_c   1.000
_cell.angle_alpha   90.00
_cell.angle_beta   90.00
_cell.angle_gamma   90.00
#
_symmetry.space_group_name_H-M   'P 1'
#
loop_
_entity.id
_entity.type
_entity.pdbx_description
1 polymer ?
#
loop_
_entity_poly.entity_id
_entity_poly.type
_entity_poly.pdbx_seq_one_letter_code
_entity_poly.pdbx_strand_id
1 'polypeptide(L)'
;MKKNIIVTLVFAVLLSGSLFAQPDGCGMGKRGFGKMQLKEKLNLSAEQEKQFSDITYKHQSESIDLRAKVQKNRLELKNLLDNKNVDEQKVLALTEENSKLQAQLKQSAVKTSLAIYKTLDKEQKDIWAESFMGTGMRGGNDMHEGQMMRGIMRERMHRHFMDDESNN
;
A
#
# COMPACT_ATOMS: atom_id res chain seq x y z
N MET A 1 12.14 -54.71 -19.68
CA MET A 1 11.23 -54.19 -18.63
C MET A 1 11.88 -53.18 -17.68
N LYS A 2 13.16 -53.32 -17.28
CA LYS A 2 13.84 -52.35 -16.38
C LYS A 2 14.16 -50.99 -17.03
N LYS A 3 14.39 -50.93 -18.34
CA LYS A 3 14.66 -49.68 -19.10
C LYS A 3 13.43 -48.77 -19.24
N ASN A 4 12.22 -49.34 -19.16
CA ASN A 4 10.98 -48.57 -19.32
C ASN A 4 10.57 -47.88 -18.01
N ILE A 5 11.02 -48.39 -16.85
CA ILE A 5 10.78 -47.82 -15.52
C ILE A 5 11.51 -46.48 -15.36
N ILE A 6 12.72 -46.36 -15.91
CA ILE A 6 13.50 -45.11 -15.88
C ILE A 6 12.80 -44.02 -16.70
N VAL A 7 12.23 -44.39 -17.85
CA VAL A 7 11.49 -43.44 -18.71
C VAL A 7 10.20 -42.97 -18.04
N THR A 8 9.51 -43.82 -17.28
CA THR A 8 8.29 -43.42 -16.55
C THR A 8 8.59 -42.54 -15.35
N LEU A 9 9.68 -42.79 -14.63
CA LEU A 9 10.11 -41.96 -13.49
C LEU A 9 10.54 -40.55 -13.92
N VAL A 10 11.21 -40.41 -15.08
CA VAL A 10 11.58 -39.09 -15.63
C VAL A 10 10.34 -38.32 -16.10
N PHE A 11 9.30 -39.00 -16.60
CA PHE A 11 8.05 -38.36 -17.01
C PHE A 11 7.22 -37.86 -15.82
N ALA A 12 7.27 -38.56 -14.69
CA ALA A 12 6.53 -38.17 -13.47
C ALA A 12 7.10 -36.90 -12.79
N VAL A 13 8.41 -36.62 -12.94
CA VAL A 13 9.07 -35.43 -12.37
C VAL A 13 8.77 -34.17 -13.20
N LEU A 14 8.41 -34.30 -14.48
CA LEU A 14 8.11 -33.17 -15.37
C LEU A 14 6.69 -32.61 -15.22
N LEU A 15 5.77 -33.32 -14.56
CA LEU A 15 4.39 -32.88 -14.36
C LEU A 15 4.14 -32.15 -13.02
N SER A 16 5.14 -32.10 -12.13
CA SER A 16 5.01 -31.48 -10.80
C SER A 16 5.33 -29.98 -10.76
N GLY A 17 5.62 -29.36 -11.91
CA GLY A 17 6.13 -27.98 -12.00
C GLY A 17 5.12 -26.84 -11.84
N SER A 18 3.83 -27.11 -11.62
CA SER A 18 2.79 -26.07 -11.76
C SER A 18 2.06 -25.68 -10.46
N LEU A 19 2.59 -25.99 -9.28
CA LEU A 19 1.92 -25.66 -8.00
C LEU A 19 2.40 -24.36 -7.32
N PHE A 20 3.26 -23.57 -7.96
CA PHE A 20 3.71 -22.26 -7.44
C PHE A 20 3.21 -21.05 -8.23
N ALA A 21 2.12 -21.19 -8.98
CA ALA A 21 1.36 -20.04 -9.46
C ALA A 21 0.14 -19.81 -8.56
N GLN A 22 0.38 -19.59 -7.27
CA GLN A 22 -0.62 -18.88 -6.47
C GLN A 22 -0.66 -17.46 -7.03
N PRO A 23 -1.77 -16.99 -7.62
CA PRO A 23 -1.90 -15.58 -7.95
C PRO A 23 -1.76 -14.83 -6.63
N ASP A 24 -0.81 -13.92 -6.56
CA ASP A 24 -0.52 -13.09 -5.40
C ASP A 24 -1.83 -12.67 -4.72
N GLY A 25 -2.11 -13.34 -3.60
CA GLY A 25 -3.14 -12.92 -2.68
C GLY A 25 -2.76 -11.56 -2.14
N CYS A 26 -3.78 -10.74 -1.96
CA CYS A 26 -3.74 -9.32 -1.62
C CYS A 26 -3.66 -8.43 -2.85
N GLY A 27 -4.85 -7.97 -3.25
CA GLY A 27 -5.03 -6.76 -4.04
C GLY A 27 -4.20 -5.64 -3.43
N MET A 28 -3.00 -5.48 -3.95
CA MET A 28 -2.21 -4.28 -3.87
C MET A 28 -3.00 -3.27 -4.70
N GLY A 29 -4.06 -2.72 -4.08
CA GLY A 29 -4.85 -1.63 -4.63
C GLY A 29 -3.85 -0.64 -5.20
N LYS A 30 -4.02 -0.33 -6.49
CA LYS A 30 -3.19 0.49 -7.35
C LYS A 30 -2.87 1.87 -6.73
N ARG A 31 -2.14 1.92 -5.62
CA ARG A 31 -1.77 3.13 -4.88
C ARG A 31 -0.69 3.93 -5.61
N GLY A 32 -0.10 3.36 -6.66
CA GLY A 32 0.81 4.03 -7.58
C GLY A 32 0.17 4.58 -8.86
N PHE A 33 -1.02 4.11 -9.27
CA PHE A 33 -1.56 4.44 -10.58
C PHE A 33 -2.28 5.79 -10.66
N GLY A 34 -2.62 6.42 -9.53
CA GLY A 34 -3.30 7.72 -9.54
C GLY A 34 -2.41 8.89 -9.97
N LYS A 35 -1.12 8.88 -9.59
CA LYS A 35 -0.22 10.02 -9.85
C LYS A 35 0.33 10.06 -11.27
N MET A 36 0.63 8.90 -11.85
CA MET A 36 1.19 8.82 -13.22
C MET A 36 0.09 9.09 -14.26
N GLN A 37 -1.11 8.54 -14.06
CA GLN A 37 -2.25 8.82 -14.93
C GLN A 37 -2.73 10.27 -14.85
N LEU A 38 -2.54 10.96 -13.72
CA LEU A 38 -2.95 12.35 -13.59
C LEU A 38 -2.07 13.28 -14.45
N LYS A 39 -0.75 13.05 -14.51
CA LYS A 39 0.13 13.86 -15.37
C LYS A 39 -0.23 13.73 -16.84
N GLU A 40 -0.48 12.50 -17.30
CA GLU A 40 -0.89 12.23 -18.68
C GLU A 40 -2.25 12.87 -19.02
N LYS A 41 -3.19 12.91 -18.07
CA LYS A 41 -4.51 13.53 -18.26
C LYS A 41 -4.50 15.06 -18.29
N LEU A 42 -3.51 15.69 -17.64
CA LEU A 42 -3.44 17.15 -17.54
C LEU A 42 -2.84 17.82 -18.79
N ASN A 43 -2.26 17.04 -19.71
CA ASN A 43 -1.62 17.54 -20.93
C ASN A 43 -0.73 18.78 -20.66
N LEU A 44 0.24 18.61 -19.75
CA LEU A 44 1.06 19.71 -19.23
C LEU A 44 1.94 20.31 -20.32
N SER A 45 2.16 21.63 -20.27
CA SER A 45 3.18 22.28 -21.09
C SER A 45 4.58 21.89 -20.61
N ALA A 46 5.60 22.04 -21.48
CA ALA A 46 6.99 21.77 -21.10
C ALA A 46 7.47 22.59 -19.88
N GLU A 47 6.98 23.82 -19.75
CA GLU A 47 7.27 24.66 -18.59
C GLU A 47 6.59 24.13 -17.31
N GLN A 48 5.32 23.72 -17.41
CA GLN A 48 4.60 23.11 -16.29
C GLN A 48 5.24 21.78 -15.88
N GLU A 49 5.63 20.92 -16.83
CA GLU A 49 6.32 19.65 -16.53
C GLU A 49 7.60 19.87 -15.72
N LYS A 50 8.39 20.88 -16.11
CA LYS A 50 9.61 21.26 -15.37
C LYS A 50 9.26 21.71 -13.95
N GLN A 51 8.28 22.59 -13.77
CA GLN A 51 7.83 23.03 -12.44
C GLN A 51 7.34 21.86 -11.58
N PHE A 52 6.57 20.93 -12.17
CA PHE A 52 6.14 19.70 -11.50
C PHE A 52 7.32 18.85 -11.05
N SER A 53 8.33 18.67 -11.91
CA SER A 53 9.53 17.91 -11.61
C SER A 53 10.30 18.54 -10.44
N ASP A 54 10.53 19.85 -10.48
CA ASP A 54 11.27 20.58 -9.44
C ASP A 54 10.54 20.53 -8.08
N ILE A 55 9.21 20.76 -8.09
CA ILE A 55 8.36 20.65 -6.89
C ILE A 55 8.42 19.22 -6.32
N THR A 56 8.31 18.22 -7.19
CA THR A 56 8.32 16.81 -6.78
C THR A 56 9.68 16.40 -6.23
N TYR A 57 10.76 16.81 -6.88
CA TYR A 57 12.13 16.53 -6.46
C TYR A 57 12.40 17.11 -5.08
N LYS A 58 12.08 18.39 -4.88
CA LYS A 58 12.23 19.05 -3.57
C LYS A 58 11.47 18.31 -2.47
N HIS A 59 10.21 17.97 -2.72
CA HIS A 59 9.39 17.21 -1.76
C HIS A 59 9.99 15.83 -1.45
N GLN A 60 10.48 15.11 -2.46
CA GLN A 60 11.09 13.81 -2.28
C GLN A 60 12.35 13.89 -1.42
N SER A 61 13.23 14.85 -1.70
CA SER A 61 14.44 15.10 -0.91
C SER A 61 14.12 15.39 0.56
N GLU A 62 13.23 16.34 0.83
CA GLU A 62 12.80 16.66 2.21
C GLU A 62 12.13 15.46 2.91
N SER A 63 11.37 14.66 2.15
CA SER A 63 10.67 13.48 2.69
C SER A 63 11.63 12.35 3.06
N ILE A 64 12.77 12.22 2.39
CA ILE A 64 13.79 11.20 2.72
C ILE A 64 14.32 11.47 4.12
N ASP A 65 14.71 12.71 4.42
CA ASP A 65 15.24 13.09 5.74
C ASP A 65 14.21 12.88 6.86
N LEU A 66 12.96 13.27 6.61
CA LEU A 66 11.88 13.06 7.57
C LEU A 66 11.59 11.57 7.82
N ARG A 67 11.60 10.75 6.77
CA ARG A 67 11.43 9.28 6.90
C ARG A 67 12.59 8.65 7.65
N ALA A 68 13.82 9.09 7.42
CA ALA A 68 14.99 8.62 8.15
C ALA A 68 14.84 8.89 9.66
N LYS A 69 14.39 10.09 10.03
CA LYS A 69 14.10 10.44 11.44
C LYS A 69 13.01 9.56 12.03
N VAL A 70 11.90 9.34 11.31
CA VAL A 70 10.82 8.44 11.75
C VAL A 70 11.34 7.02 11.99
N GLN A 71 12.16 6.49 11.07
CA GLN A 71 12.72 5.15 11.20
C GLN A 71 13.66 5.04 12.40
N LYS A 72 14.54 6.02 12.61
CA LYS A 72 15.43 6.07 13.76
C LYS A 72 14.65 6.08 15.09
N ASN A 73 13.66 6.97 15.20
CA ASN A 73 12.83 7.07 16.39
C ASN A 73 12.05 5.76 16.67
N ARG A 74 11.53 5.10 15.62
CA ARG A 74 10.89 3.77 15.76
C ARG A 74 11.85 2.68 16.25
N LEU A 75 13.10 2.68 15.78
CA LEU A 75 14.11 1.74 16.27
C LEU A 75 14.46 1.99 17.74
N GLU A 76 14.53 3.25 18.15
CA GLU A 76 14.79 3.65 19.54
C GLU A 76 13.63 3.25 20.46
N LEU A 77 12.38 3.49 20.04
CA LEU A 77 11.18 3.02 20.74
C LEU A 77 11.20 1.51 20.92
N LYS A 78 11.49 0.76 19.85
CA LYS A 78 11.60 -0.71 19.93
C LYS A 78 12.66 -1.12 20.95
N ASN A 79 13.85 -0.53 20.88
CA ASN A 79 14.93 -0.82 21.81
C ASN A 79 14.55 -0.52 23.27
N LEU A 80 13.86 0.59 23.54
CA LEU A 80 13.39 0.93 24.90
C LEU A 80 12.36 -0.07 25.43
N LEU A 81 11.44 -0.53 24.57
CA LEU A 81 10.39 -1.48 24.95
C LEU A 81 10.91 -2.91 25.12
N ASP A 82 12.00 -3.27 24.45
CA ASP A 82 12.65 -4.57 24.59
C ASP A 82 13.49 -4.67 25.90
N ASN A 83 13.74 -3.54 26.58
CA ASN A 83 14.47 -3.52 27.85
C ASN A 83 13.58 -3.90 29.05
N LYS A 84 14.16 -4.60 30.04
CA LYS A 84 13.44 -5.03 31.27
C LYS A 84 12.99 -3.87 32.17
N ASN A 85 13.55 -2.68 32.00
CA ASN A 85 13.18 -1.47 32.72
C ASN A 85 12.85 -0.38 31.71
N VAL A 86 11.55 -0.20 31.44
CA VAL A 86 11.06 0.74 30.45
C VAL A 86 11.00 2.14 31.05
N ASP A 87 11.70 3.08 30.42
CA ASP A 87 11.65 4.50 30.75
C ASP A 87 10.40 5.12 30.09
N GLU A 88 9.30 5.20 30.84
CA GLU A 88 8.00 5.69 30.36
C GLU A 88 8.10 7.11 29.77
N GLN A 89 8.86 8.01 30.41
CA GLN A 89 9.01 9.39 29.95
C GLN A 89 9.67 9.46 28.57
N LYS A 90 10.73 8.65 28.36
CA LYS A 90 11.38 8.58 27.04
C LYS A 90 10.48 7.96 25.98
N VAL A 91 9.71 6.93 26.32
CA VAL A 91 8.75 6.32 25.38
C VAL A 91 7.70 7.32 24.92
N LEU A 92 7.13 8.10 25.85
CA LEU A 92 6.15 9.14 25.53
C LEU A 92 6.76 10.25 24.67
N ALA A 93 7.96 10.73 25.02
CA ALA A 93 8.67 11.76 24.28
C ALA A 93 8.97 11.34 22.82
N LEU A 94 9.47 10.12 22.62
CA LEU A 94 9.74 9.58 21.29
C LEU A 94 8.43 9.38 20.49
N THR A 95 7.36 8.95 21.14
CA THR A 95 6.04 8.80 20.50
C THR A 95 5.49 10.13 20.01
N GLU A 96 5.62 11.20 20.81
CA GLU A 96 5.23 12.55 20.43
C GLU A 96 6.08 13.07 19.26
N GLU A 97 7.40 12.89 19.32
CA GLU A 97 8.29 13.28 18.22
C GLU A 97 7.93 12.55 16.92
N ASN A 98 7.66 11.24 16.99
CA ASN A 98 7.25 10.46 15.83
C ASN A 98 5.92 10.97 15.25
N SER A 99 4.96 11.31 16.10
CA SER A 99 3.69 11.90 15.69
C SER A 99 3.90 13.24 14.98
N LYS A 100 4.79 14.10 15.50
CA LYS A 100 5.18 15.37 14.89
C LYS A 100 5.85 15.18 13.53
N LEU A 101 6.79 14.24 13.41
CA LEU A 101 7.46 13.93 12.14
C LEU A 101 6.47 13.41 11.08
N GLN A 102 5.51 12.57 11.48
CA GLN A 102 4.45 12.11 10.58
C GLN A 102 3.53 13.26 10.16
N ALA A 103 3.19 14.17 11.07
CA ALA A 103 2.44 15.37 10.73
C ALA A 103 3.18 16.25 9.72
N GLN A 104 4.49 16.43 9.88
CA GLN A 104 5.34 17.17 8.93
C GLN A 104 5.35 16.52 7.54
N LEU A 105 5.46 15.19 7.46
CA LEU A 105 5.34 14.46 6.18
C LEU A 105 4.00 14.70 5.49
N LYS A 106 2.89 14.62 6.25
CA LYS A 106 1.54 14.90 5.72
C LYS A 106 1.40 16.34 5.25
N GLN A 107 1.88 17.30 6.04
CA GLN A 107 1.87 18.71 5.66
C GLN A 107 2.71 18.98 4.41
N SER A 108 3.90 18.38 4.30
CA SER A 108 4.74 18.52 3.10
C SER A 108 4.05 17.96 1.86
N ALA A 109 3.37 16.82 1.96
CA ALA A 109 2.57 16.26 0.87
C ALA A 109 1.44 17.21 0.44
N VAL A 110 0.68 17.76 1.39
CA VAL A 110 -0.38 18.75 1.09
C VAL A 110 0.19 20.01 0.44
N LYS A 111 1.27 20.56 0.98
CA LYS A 111 1.96 21.72 0.41
C LYS A 111 2.41 21.47 -1.03
N THR A 112 2.91 20.26 -1.31
CA THR A 112 3.32 19.84 -2.67
C THR A 112 2.11 19.80 -3.61
N SER A 113 1.01 19.19 -3.20
CA SER A 113 -0.23 19.16 -3.99
C SER A 113 -0.78 20.57 -4.25
N LEU A 114 -0.73 21.47 -3.26
CA LEU A 114 -1.14 22.87 -3.42
C LEU A 114 -0.19 23.66 -4.35
N ALA A 115 1.11 23.41 -4.26
CA ALA A 115 2.10 24.04 -5.13
C ALA A 115 1.87 23.64 -6.60
N ILE A 116 1.63 22.35 -6.84
CA ILE A 116 1.22 21.83 -8.14
C ILE A 116 -0.09 22.47 -8.62
N TYR A 117 -1.13 22.47 -7.78
CA TYR A 117 -2.43 23.04 -8.18
C TYR A 117 -2.33 24.51 -8.64
N LYS A 118 -1.40 25.28 -8.06
CA LYS A 118 -1.16 26.68 -8.45
C LYS A 118 -0.53 26.85 -9.84
N THR A 119 0.16 25.84 -10.37
CA THR A 119 0.77 25.89 -11.72
C THR A 119 -0.22 25.52 -12.83
N LEU A 120 -1.40 25.02 -12.47
CA LEU A 120 -2.43 24.57 -13.40
C LEU A 120 -3.34 25.72 -13.86
N ASP A 121 -3.77 25.66 -15.11
CA ASP A 121 -4.83 26.52 -15.64
C ASP A 121 -6.23 26.10 -15.13
N LYS A 122 -7.28 26.78 -15.60
CA LYS A 122 -8.65 26.52 -15.13
C LYS A 122 -9.14 25.12 -15.50
N GLU A 123 -8.92 24.67 -16.73
CA GLU A 123 -9.40 23.37 -17.22
C GLU A 123 -8.63 22.21 -16.54
N GLN A 124 -7.31 22.37 -16.40
CA GLN A 124 -6.45 21.45 -15.68
C GLN A 124 -6.83 21.33 -14.19
N LYS A 125 -7.26 22.42 -13.55
CA LYS A 125 -7.73 22.41 -12.16
C LYS A 125 -9.01 21.59 -11.97
N ASP A 126 -9.90 21.59 -12.95
CA ASP A 126 -11.12 20.79 -12.91
C ASP A 126 -10.78 19.30 -12.99
N ILE A 127 -9.91 18.91 -13.93
CA ILE A 127 -9.37 17.53 -14.04
C ILE A 127 -8.64 17.10 -12.76
N TRP A 128 -7.88 18.03 -12.16
CA TRP A 128 -7.20 17.81 -10.89
C TRP A 128 -8.21 17.55 -9.76
N ALA A 129 -9.25 18.37 -9.62
CA ALA A 129 -10.27 18.23 -8.58
C ALA A 129 -11.03 16.89 -8.69
N GLU A 130 -11.41 16.49 -9.89
CA GLU A 130 -12.06 15.19 -10.15
C GLU A 130 -11.19 14.01 -9.70
N SER A 131 -9.88 14.12 -9.91
CA SER A 131 -8.92 13.07 -9.54
C SER A 131 -8.79 12.91 -8.01
N PHE A 132 -8.95 14.00 -7.25
CA PHE A 132 -9.01 13.93 -5.78
C PHE A 132 -10.33 13.33 -5.28
N MET A 133 -11.46 13.64 -5.93
CA MET A 133 -12.78 13.11 -5.57
C MET A 133 -12.94 11.61 -5.91
N GLY A 134 -12.32 11.14 -7.00
CA GLY A 134 -12.37 9.74 -7.42
C GLY A 134 -11.59 8.76 -6.53
N THR A 135 -10.62 9.27 -5.75
CA THR A 135 -9.70 8.42 -4.96
C THR A 135 -10.23 8.08 -3.56
N GLY A 136 -11.31 8.75 -3.10
CA GLY A 136 -11.85 8.60 -1.74
C GLY A 136 -13.27 8.06 -1.62
N MET A 137 -14.11 8.17 -2.66
CA MET A 137 -15.54 7.79 -2.55
C MET A 137 -15.95 6.55 -3.36
N ARG A 138 -15.13 6.08 -4.31
CA ARG A 138 -15.48 4.89 -5.13
C ARG A 138 -14.93 3.56 -4.60
N GLY A 139 -13.93 3.57 -3.72
CA GLY A 139 -13.32 2.35 -3.18
C GLY A 139 -13.98 1.77 -1.92
N GLY A 140 -15.06 2.39 -1.43
CA GLY A 140 -15.77 1.96 -0.22
C GLY A 140 -16.80 0.85 -0.47
N ASN A 141 -17.41 0.80 -1.66
CA ASN A 141 -18.42 -0.20 -1.96
C ASN A 141 -17.83 -1.60 -2.20
N ASP A 142 -16.69 -1.69 -2.90
CA ASP A 142 -16.05 -2.98 -3.19
C ASP A 142 -15.47 -3.65 -1.92
N MET A 143 -15.10 -2.86 -0.91
CA MET A 143 -14.62 -3.37 0.37
C MET A 143 -15.74 -3.96 1.23
N HIS A 144 -16.98 -3.47 1.11
CA HIS A 144 -18.10 -3.94 1.91
C HIS A 144 -18.61 -5.29 1.40
N GLU A 145 -18.67 -5.46 0.07
CA GLU A 145 -19.11 -6.69 -0.59
C GLU A 145 -18.11 -7.84 -0.40
N GLY A 146 -16.80 -7.55 -0.50
CA GLY A 146 -15.75 -8.54 -0.23
C GLY A 146 -15.68 -9.00 1.24
N GLN A 147 -15.99 -8.12 2.19
CA GLN A 147 -16.09 -8.47 3.61
C GLN A 147 -17.35 -9.28 3.92
N MET A 148 -18.50 -8.95 3.32
CA MET A 148 -19.72 -9.73 3.45
C MET A 148 -19.57 -11.14 2.86
N MET A 149 -18.97 -11.28 1.68
CA MET A 149 -18.72 -12.59 1.06
C MET A 149 -17.78 -13.47 1.89
N ARG A 150 -16.76 -12.88 2.54
CA ARG A 150 -15.90 -13.63 3.48
C ARG A 150 -16.67 -14.09 4.72
N GLY A 151 -17.59 -13.27 5.24
CA GLY A 151 -18.47 -13.65 6.35
C GLY A 151 -19.35 -14.84 6.00
N ILE A 152 -20.07 -14.75 4.87
CA ILE A 152 -20.96 -15.80 4.37
C ILE A 152 -20.20 -17.10 4.08
N MET A 153 -18.99 -17.00 3.53
CA MET A 153 -18.14 -18.16 3.23
C MET A 153 -17.60 -18.82 4.51
N ARG A 154 -17.23 -18.03 5.52
CA ARG A 154 -16.82 -18.54 6.85
C ARG A 154 -17.97 -19.27 7.56
N GLU A 155 -19.17 -18.73 7.47
CA GLU A 155 -20.38 -19.30 8.07
C GLU A 155 -20.88 -20.55 7.33
N ARG A 156 -20.68 -20.61 6.01
CA ARG A 156 -20.94 -21.82 5.22
C ARG A 156 -19.95 -22.94 5.55
N MET A 157 -18.66 -22.63 5.70
CA MET A 157 -17.67 -23.62 6.13
C MET A 157 -17.96 -24.11 7.55
N HIS A 158 -18.27 -23.21 8.50
CA HIS A 158 -18.62 -23.60 9.86
C HIS A 158 -19.82 -24.54 9.93
N ARG A 159 -20.87 -24.30 9.14
CA ARG A 159 -22.02 -25.21 9.08
C ARG A 159 -21.64 -26.59 8.53
N HIS A 160 -20.88 -26.61 7.44
CA HIS A 160 -20.44 -27.88 6.84
C HIS A 160 -19.61 -28.74 7.81
N PHE A 161 -18.72 -28.12 8.60
CA PHE A 161 -17.94 -28.83 9.63
C PHE A 161 -18.78 -29.33 10.80
N MET A 162 -19.85 -28.61 11.17
CA MET A 162 -20.75 -29.01 12.27
C MET A 162 -21.70 -30.12 11.85
N ASP A 163 -22.09 -30.16 10.57
CA ASP A 163 -22.94 -31.21 10.02
C ASP A 163 -22.19 -32.56 9.97
N ASP A 164 -20.88 -32.54 9.69
CA ASP A 164 -20.01 -33.73 9.68
C ASP A 164 -19.72 -34.30 11.09
N GLU A 165 -19.65 -33.44 12.13
CA GLU A 165 -19.49 -33.90 13.53
C GLU A 165 -20.77 -34.48 14.14
N SER A 166 -21.94 -34.17 13.57
CA SER A 166 -23.23 -34.66 14.07
C SER A 166 -23.63 -36.06 13.58
N ASN A 167 -22.85 -36.63 12.64
CA ASN A 167 -23.19 -37.86 11.92
C ASN A 167 -22.18 -39.01 12.16
N ASN A 168 -21.43 -38.96 13.26
CA ASN A 168 -20.56 -40.03 13.77
C ASN A 168 -20.66 -40.12 15.30
#